data_AF-A0A813DNJ0-F1
#
_entry.id   AF-A0A813DNJ0-F1
#
_cell.length_a   1.000
_cell.length_b   1.000
_cell.length_c   1.000
_cell.angle_alpha   90.00
_cell.angle_beta   90.00
_cell.angle_gamma   90.00
#
_symmetry.space_group_name_H-M   'P 1'
#
loop_
_entity.id
_entity.type
_entity.pdbx_description
1 polymer ?
#
loop_
_entity_poly.entity_id
_entity_poly.type
_entity_poly.pdbx_seq_one_letter_code
_entity_poly.pdbx_strand_id
1 'polypeptide(L)'
;ALELFRELGDQAGAAEALRPLFAAQIERGDVRPEEALKVAKEEAGKVKRSARDGRRAEALMQLVQAEVHLAKAEPIKALQLATEAEAYFQREQDWAALADALLSVVAPAQLARGDGKKAMAAANLVLDVAQKVNNPEVEARAWALVASGRFASKAEDAAEAARKALDLFRGLGSKIREVATLRDLAQGHLGLQDAQSGLISARESLAVARSVGSWEQVGSAAEVIVEAQLMAGRPADALREAEEQLALLQQVPSDDSRQKGIAAATAAVVVATAALKGIDDGLDAVKRSVEQLRADGNKRGEVRMLHKLATMSPFPDIAMNTAQAALALAQNIGAAHLEKAIKKTLTELYVAKGKMDKAPNRREALLLLADLGRELEKRDGDKFDDANKNLDGFWNALTQSDVEAAMQKVISKDPDVYLAFLKEHGANVAQPDGQAATPLLGMKNQA
;
A
#
# COMPACT_ATOMS: atom_id res chain seq x y z
N ALA A 1 -20.99 -20.72 7.93
CA ALA A 1 -19.66 -21.12 8.44
C ALA A 1 -19.39 -20.49 9.80
N LEU A 2 -19.26 -19.16 9.91
CA LEU A 2 -18.98 -18.48 11.19
C LEU A 2 -19.95 -18.87 12.33
N GLU A 3 -21.26 -18.79 12.11
CA GLU A 3 -22.25 -19.18 13.14
C GLU A 3 -22.13 -20.66 13.55
N LEU A 4 -21.83 -21.53 12.59
CA LEU A 4 -21.63 -22.96 12.88
C LEU A 4 -20.40 -23.20 13.77
N PHE A 5 -19.28 -22.52 13.49
CA PHE A 5 -18.09 -22.61 14.34
C PHE A 5 -18.35 -22.08 15.76
N ARG A 6 -19.15 -21.01 15.89
CA ARG A 6 -19.59 -20.47 17.18
C ARG A 6 -20.42 -21.48 17.97
N GLU A 7 -21.40 -22.11 17.32
CA GLU A 7 -22.25 -23.15 17.94
C GLU A 7 -21.44 -24.37 18.39
N LEU A 8 -20.43 -24.76 17.61
CA LEU A 8 -19.54 -25.88 17.92
C LEU A 8 -18.45 -25.55 18.95
N GLY A 9 -18.31 -24.28 19.35
CA GLY A 9 -17.25 -23.82 20.23
C GLY A 9 -15.84 -23.89 19.62
N ASP A 10 -15.75 -23.95 18.28
CA ASP A 10 -14.50 -23.91 17.52
C ASP A 10 -14.05 -22.46 17.35
N GLN A 11 -13.17 -22.02 18.26
CA GLN A 11 -12.71 -20.64 18.32
C GLN A 11 -11.76 -20.32 17.17
N ALA A 12 -10.94 -21.29 16.77
CA ALA A 12 -10.02 -21.12 15.66
C ALA A 12 -10.77 -21.07 14.32
N GLY A 13 -11.74 -21.96 14.10
CA GLY A 13 -12.60 -21.93 12.92
C GLY A 13 -13.41 -20.64 12.81
N ALA A 14 -13.90 -20.11 13.95
CA ALA A 14 -14.56 -18.80 13.97
C ALA A 14 -13.61 -17.67 13.55
N ALA A 15 -12.38 -17.65 14.06
CA ALA A 15 -11.36 -16.67 13.69
C ALA A 15 -10.98 -16.78 12.20
N GLU A 16 -10.82 -18.00 11.66
CA GLU A 16 -10.58 -18.23 10.23
C GLU A 16 -11.70 -17.71 9.35
N ALA A 17 -12.96 -17.91 9.76
CA ALA A 17 -14.11 -17.43 8.99
C ALA A 17 -14.26 -15.90 9.01
N LEU A 18 -13.78 -15.22 10.06
CA LEU A 18 -13.85 -13.76 10.19
C LEU A 18 -12.94 -13.02 9.20
N ARG A 19 -11.79 -13.60 8.85
CA ARG A 19 -10.80 -12.97 7.95
C ARG A 19 -11.36 -12.65 6.56
N PRO A 20 -11.81 -13.64 5.75
CA PRO A 20 -12.40 -13.35 4.45
C PRO A 20 -13.71 -12.57 4.55
N LEU A 21 -14.46 -12.70 5.66
CA LEU A 21 -15.69 -11.94 5.88
C LEU A 21 -15.42 -10.44 6.02
N PHE A 22 -14.50 -10.05 6.90
CA PHE A 22 -14.15 -8.63 7.07
C PHE A 22 -13.45 -8.08 5.84
N ALA A 23 -12.55 -8.84 5.21
CA ALA A 23 -11.92 -8.42 3.96
C ALA A 23 -12.98 -8.06 2.90
N ALA A 24 -13.96 -8.95 2.67
CA ALA A 24 -15.02 -8.73 1.70
C ALA A 24 -15.97 -7.57 2.09
N GLN A 25 -16.37 -7.47 3.35
CA GLN A 25 -17.25 -6.39 3.82
C GLN A 25 -16.59 -5.01 3.70
N ILE A 26 -15.30 -4.92 4.04
CA ILE A 26 -14.53 -3.69 3.90
C ILE A 26 -14.35 -3.33 2.42
N GLU A 27 -14.00 -4.30 1.57
CA GLU A 27 -13.80 -4.08 0.15
C GLU A 27 -15.07 -3.58 -0.56
N ARG A 28 -16.22 -4.17 -0.22
CA ARG A 28 -17.54 -3.72 -0.72
C ARG A 28 -17.97 -2.38 -0.11
N GLY A 29 -17.40 -1.99 1.02
CA GLY A 29 -17.77 -0.79 1.76
C GLY A 29 -19.01 -0.96 2.64
N ASP A 30 -19.41 -2.20 2.93
CA ASP A 30 -20.54 -2.51 3.82
C ASP A 30 -20.22 -2.13 5.27
N VAL A 31 -18.93 -2.24 5.65
CA VAL A 31 -18.44 -1.97 7.00
C VAL A 31 -17.19 -1.13 6.89
N ARG A 32 -17.12 -0.06 7.69
CA ARG A 32 -15.90 0.74 7.79
C ARG A 32 -14.81 -0.05 8.53
N PRO A 33 -13.53 0.06 8.11
CA PRO A 33 -12.44 -0.64 8.80
C PRO A 33 -12.39 -0.37 10.32
N GLU A 34 -12.79 0.82 10.79
CA GLU A 34 -12.86 1.16 12.22
C GLU A 34 -13.89 0.31 12.97
N GLU A 35 -15.05 0.07 12.34
CA GLU A 35 -16.13 -0.74 12.90
C GLU A 35 -15.74 -2.22 12.87
N ALA A 36 -15.17 -2.69 11.76
CA ALA A 36 -14.61 -4.04 11.67
C ALA A 36 -13.54 -4.29 12.73
N LEU A 37 -12.67 -3.31 13.00
CA LEU A 37 -11.64 -3.42 14.03
C LEU A 37 -12.25 -3.50 15.44
N LYS A 38 -13.32 -2.75 15.71
CA LYS A 38 -14.03 -2.82 16.98
C LYS A 38 -14.60 -4.23 17.19
N VAL A 39 -15.28 -4.77 16.18
CA VAL A 39 -15.84 -6.14 16.25
C VAL A 39 -14.71 -7.17 16.37
N ALA A 40 -13.63 -7.05 15.61
CA ALA A 40 -12.48 -7.95 15.71
C ALA A 40 -11.86 -7.96 17.12
N LYS A 41 -11.77 -6.81 17.79
CA LYS A 41 -11.30 -6.72 19.17
C LYS A 41 -12.27 -7.34 20.17
N GLU A 42 -13.57 -7.13 19.99
CA GLU A 42 -14.60 -7.76 20.82
C GLU A 42 -14.57 -9.29 20.68
N GLU A 43 -14.43 -9.81 19.45
CA GLU A 43 -14.28 -11.24 19.19
C GLU A 43 -12.99 -11.80 19.77
N ALA A 44 -11.87 -11.06 19.66
CA ALA A 44 -10.60 -11.46 20.27
C ALA A 44 -10.71 -11.56 21.79
N GLY A 45 -11.47 -10.66 22.44
CA GLY A 45 -11.73 -10.70 23.88
C GLY A 45 -12.57 -11.90 24.34
N LYS A 46 -13.29 -12.55 23.43
CA LYS A 46 -14.07 -13.77 23.72
C LYS A 46 -13.23 -15.05 23.64
N VAL A 47 -12.03 -14.98 23.06
CA VAL A 47 -11.13 -16.14 22.94
C VAL A 47 -10.69 -16.60 24.32
N LYS A 48 -10.97 -17.86 24.63
CA LYS A 48 -10.54 -18.49 25.88
C LYS A 48 -9.22 -19.20 25.61
N ARG A 49 -8.11 -18.55 25.97
CA ARG A 49 -6.75 -19.10 25.78
C ARG A 49 -6.52 -20.49 26.42
N SER A 50 -7.30 -20.84 27.43
CA SER A 50 -7.27 -22.17 28.09
C SER A 50 -7.98 -23.27 27.30
N ALA A 51 -8.73 -22.94 26.25
CA ALA A 51 -9.36 -23.93 25.38
C ALA A 51 -8.32 -24.65 24.51
N ARG A 52 -8.69 -25.83 24.00
CA ARG A 52 -7.79 -26.70 23.21
C ARG A 52 -7.18 -25.97 22.01
N ASP A 53 -7.97 -25.17 21.32
CA ASP A 53 -7.60 -24.37 20.14
C ASP A 53 -7.38 -22.88 20.49
N GLY A 54 -7.45 -22.51 21.77
CA GLY A 54 -7.51 -21.12 22.21
C GLY A 54 -6.27 -20.29 21.84
N ARG A 55 -5.06 -20.87 21.90
CA ARG A 55 -3.83 -20.19 21.46
C ARG A 55 -3.78 -20.00 19.94
N ARG A 56 -4.30 -20.97 19.18
CA ARG A 56 -4.41 -20.86 17.72
C ARG A 56 -5.42 -19.81 17.33
N ALA A 57 -6.57 -19.79 18.00
CA ALA A 57 -7.59 -18.77 17.86
C ALA A 57 -7.07 -17.37 18.21
N GLU A 58 -6.27 -17.23 19.29
CA GLU A 58 -5.61 -15.97 19.66
C GLU A 58 -4.70 -15.45 18.53
N ALA A 59 -3.82 -16.31 17.99
CA ALA A 59 -2.95 -15.97 16.86
C ALA A 59 -3.75 -15.59 15.59
N LEU A 60 -4.80 -16.33 15.25
CA LEU A 60 -5.66 -16.01 14.12
C LEU A 60 -6.40 -14.68 14.31
N MET A 61 -6.87 -14.38 15.52
CA MET A 61 -7.51 -13.10 15.84
C MET A 61 -6.54 -11.92 15.79
N GLN A 62 -5.24 -12.14 16.03
CA GLN A 62 -4.21 -11.13 15.76
C GLN A 62 -4.11 -10.86 14.25
N LEU A 63 -4.13 -11.90 13.40
CA LEU A 63 -4.17 -11.73 11.94
C LEU A 63 -5.43 -11.02 11.45
N VAL A 64 -6.61 -11.35 12.00
CA VAL A 64 -7.87 -10.63 11.69
C VAL A 64 -7.68 -9.13 11.93
N GLN A 65 -7.17 -8.75 13.10
CA GLN A 65 -6.93 -7.34 13.42
C GLN A 65 -5.85 -6.72 12.51
N ALA A 66 -4.81 -7.47 12.17
CA ALA A 66 -3.73 -7.01 11.31
C ALA A 66 -4.22 -6.72 9.88
N GLU A 67 -5.08 -7.56 9.30
CA GLU A 67 -5.69 -7.33 7.99
C GLU A 67 -6.60 -6.10 8.00
N VAL A 68 -7.36 -5.89 9.08
CA VAL A 68 -8.16 -4.67 9.22
C VAL A 68 -7.25 -3.43 9.33
N HIS A 69 -6.12 -3.53 10.04
CA HIS A 69 -5.12 -2.45 10.07
C HIS A 69 -4.50 -2.18 8.69
N LEU A 70 -4.29 -3.20 7.85
CA LEU A 70 -3.88 -3.01 6.47
C LEU A 70 -4.94 -2.27 5.65
N ALA A 71 -6.21 -2.61 5.80
CA ALA A 71 -7.30 -1.89 5.14
C ALA A 71 -7.40 -0.42 5.58
N LYS A 72 -6.98 -0.11 6.81
CA LYS A 72 -6.82 1.26 7.33
C LYS A 72 -5.54 1.96 6.86
N ALA A 73 -4.73 1.30 6.03
CA ALA A 73 -3.41 1.75 5.62
C ALA A 73 -2.43 2.00 6.78
N GLU A 74 -2.52 1.19 7.84
CA GLU A 74 -1.66 1.21 9.04
C GLU A 74 -0.71 -0.02 9.08
N PRO A 75 0.26 -0.16 8.14
CA PRO A 75 1.06 -1.37 7.99
C PRO A 75 1.96 -1.68 9.19
N ILE A 76 2.40 -0.66 9.94
CA ILE A 76 3.25 -0.85 11.13
C ILE A 76 2.48 -1.60 12.22
N LYS A 77 1.22 -1.22 12.46
CA LYS A 77 0.36 -1.90 13.44
C LYS A 77 0.03 -3.33 13.01
N ALA A 78 -0.17 -3.54 11.70
CA ALA A 78 -0.40 -4.86 11.14
C ALA A 78 0.79 -5.80 11.39
N LEU A 79 2.04 -5.34 11.14
CA LEU A 79 3.25 -6.12 11.40
C LEU A 79 3.44 -6.44 12.89
N GLN A 80 3.16 -5.48 13.78
CA GLN A 80 3.23 -5.70 15.23
C GLN A 80 2.31 -6.84 15.67
N LEU A 81 1.07 -6.88 15.15
CA LEU A 81 0.12 -7.94 15.44
C LEU A 81 0.53 -9.28 14.80
N ALA A 82 1.06 -9.26 13.59
CA ALA A 82 1.49 -10.47 12.89
C ALA A 82 2.68 -11.16 13.57
N THR A 83 3.58 -10.40 14.20
CA THR A 83 4.83 -10.90 14.80
C THR A 83 4.59 -12.05 15.78
N GLU A 84 3.61 -11.91 16.69
CA GLU A 84 3.30 -12.95 17.67
C GLU A 84 2.61 -14.17 17.03
N ALA A 85 1.73 -13.92 16.06
CA ALA A 85 1.01 -14.96 15.33
C ALA A 85 1.98 -15.82 14.49
N GLU A 86 2.91 -15.19 13.77
CA GLU A 86 3.97 -15.86 13.01
C GLU A 86 4.83 -16.76 13.89
N ALA A 87 5.33 -16.21 15.02
CA ALA A 87 6.14 -16.97 15.95
C ALA A 87 5.37 -18.17 16.53
N TYR A 88 4.07 -18.01 16.78
CA TYR A 88 3.21 -19.11 17.20
C TYR A 88 3.08 -20.18 16.11
N PHE A 89 2.66 -19.83 14.89
CA PHE A 89 2.45 -20.80 13.81
C PHE A 89 3.75 -21.51 13.42
N GLN A 90 4.88 -20.81 13.44
CA GLN A 90 6.19 -21.41 13.19
C GLN A 90 6.57 -22.43 14.28
N ARG A 91 6.35 -22.10 15.57
CA ARG A 91 6.65 -23.01 16.69
C ARG A 91 5.78 -24.27 16.65
N GLU A 92 4.49 -24.10 16.39
CA GLU A 92 3.53 -25.21 16.32
C GLU A 92 3.55 -25.94 14.96
N GLN A 93 4.40 -25.50 14.03
CA GLN A 93 4.52 -26.04 12.67
C GLN A 93 3.20 -26.02 11.87
N ASP A 94 2.35 -25.03 12.14
CA ASP A 94 1.15 -24.75 11.35
C ASP A 94 1.55 -24.01 10.06
N TRP A 95 2.13 -24.76 9.14
CA TRP A 95 2.68 -24.26 7.88
C TRP A 95 1.64 -23.55 7.01
N ALA A 96 0.39 -24.00 7.04
CA ALA A 96 -0.69 -23.38 6.30
C ALA A 96 -1.03 -21.99 6.85
N ALA A 97 -1.21 -21.87 8.17
CA ALA A 97 -1.47 -20.58 8.81
C ALA A 97 -0.27 -19.63 8.72
N LEU A 98 0.97 -20.15 8.83
CA LEU A 98 2.18 -19.35 8.65
C LEU A 98 2.29 -18.79 7.23
N ALA A 99 2.11 -19.63 6.20
CA ALA A 99 2.12 -19.18 4.82
C ALA A 99 1.06 -18.10 4.58
N ASP A 100 -0.15 -18.30 5.11
CA ASP A 100 -1.23 -17.35 4.93
C ASP A 100 -0.98 -16.02 5.66
N ALA A 101 -0.44 -16.03 6.88
CA ALA A 101 -0.01 -14.83 7.61
C ALA A 101 1.01 -14.01 6.81
N LEU A 102 2.03 -14.70 6.27
CA LEU A 102 3.09 -14.08 5.48
C LEU A 102 2.54 -13.48 4.17
N LEU A 103 1.61 -14.17 3.52
CA LEU A 103 1.03 -13.76 2.24
C LEU A 103 -0.04 -12.67 2.36
N SER A 104 -0.85 -12.67 3.42
CA SER A 104 -1.98 -11.73 3.56
C SER A 104 -1.65 -10.51 4.42
N VAL A 105 -0.68 -10.61 5.33
CA VAL A 105 -0.32 -9.53 6.24
C VAL A 105 1.10 -9.05 6.04
N VAL A 106 2.08 -9.93 6.22
CA VAL A 106 3.50 -9.51 6.35
C VAL A 106 4.02 -8.91 5.07
N ALA A 107 3.98 -9.66 3.96
CA ALA A 107 4.51 -9.17 2.69
C ALA A 107 3.75 -7.93 2.19
N PRO A 108 2.40 -7.86 2.21
CA PRO A 108 1.67 -6.64 1.87
C PRO A 108 2.03 -5.45 2.77
N ALA A 109 2.20 -5.65 4.08
CA ALA A 109 2.59 -4.58 5.00
C ALA A 109 4.01 -4.05 4.71
N GLN A 110 4.95 -4.94 4.41
CA GLN A 110 6.32 -4.54 4.05
C GLN A 110 6.36 -3.79 2.72
N LEU A 111 5.59 -4.23 1.72
CA LEU A 111 5.43 -3.50 0.46
C LEU A 111 4.81 -2.12 0.68
N ALA A 112 3.79 -2.01 1.56
CA ALA A 112 3.16 -0.73 1.90
C ALA A 112 4.09 0.24 2.66
N ARG A 113 5.15 -0.28 3.30
CA ARG A 113 6.26 0.50 3.89
C ARG A 113 7.37 0.81 2.86
N GLY A 114 7.29 0.28 1.65
CA GLY A 114 8.35 0.38 0.65
C GLY A 114 9.60 -0.44 1.02
N ASP A 115 9.47 -1.45 1.87
CA ASP A 115 10.55 -2.38 2.22
C ASP A 115 10.46 -3.65 1.37
N GLY A 116 10.86 -3.51 0.10
CA GLY A 116 10.89 -4.62 -0.85
C GLY A 116 11.80 -5.76 -0.41
N LYS A 117 12.86 -5.49 0.38
CA LYS A 117 13.78 -6.53 0.87
C LYS A 117 13.08 -7.43 1.89
N LYS A 118 12.40 -6.85 2.89
CA LYS A 118 11.65 -7.64 3.87
C LYS A 118 10.42 -8.31 3.26
N ALA A 119 9.78 -7.69 2.27
CA ALA A 119 8.73 -8.33 1.49
C ALA A 119 9.24 -9.57 0.74
N MET A 120 10.42 -9.50 0.10
CA MET A 120 11.06 -10.66 -0.54
C MET A 120 11.46 -11.73 0.48
N ALA A 121 11.97 -11.35 1.65
CA ALA A 121 12.31 -12.30 2.69
C ALA A 121 11.07 -13.10 3.15
N ALA A 122 9.95 -12.41 3.37
CA ALA A 122 8.67 -13.06 3.67
C ALA A 122 8.21 -13.98 2.51
N ALA A 123 8.32 -13.52 1.26
CA ALA A 123 7.94 -14.32 0.09
C ALA A 123 8.79 -15.60 -0.08
N ASN A 124 10.11 -15.50 0.13
CA ASN A 124 11.01 -16.66 0.10
C ASN A 124 10.70 -17.65 1.22
N LEU A 125 10.38 -17.16 2.42
CA LEU A 125 9.92 -18.02 3.51
C LEU A 125 8.61 -18.75 3.13
N VAL A 126 7.69 -18.08 2.43
CA VAL A 126 6.49 -18.76 1.92
C VAL A 126 6.84 -19.82 0.89
N LEU A 127 7.81 -19.60 -0.02
CA LEU A 127 8.24 -20.63 -0.97
C LEU A 127 8.79 -21.87 -0.26
N ASP A 128 9.61 -21.69 0.78
CA ASP A 128 10.12 -22.79 1.60
C ASP A 128 8.99 -23.55 2.31
N VAL A 129 7.97 -22.81 2.77
CA VAL A 129 6.79 -23.38 3.42
C VAL A 129 5.83 -24.04 2.41
N ALA A 130 5.73 -23.53 1.18
CA ALA A 130 4.84 -24.04 0.13
C ALA A 130 5.15 -25.50 -0.22
N GLN A 131 6.44 -25.87 -0.21
CA GLN A 131 6.87 -27.27 -0.38
C GLN A 131 6.29 -28.19 0.70
N LYS A 132 6.13 -27.70 1.93
CA LYS A 132 5.55 -28.46 3.06
C LYS A 132 4.03 -28.52 3.02
N VAL A 133 3.39 -27.47 2.51
CA VAL A 133 1.92 -27.37 2.40
C VAL A 133 1.39 -28.13 1.17
N ASN A 134 2.23 -28.38 0.17
CA ASN A 134 1.89 -29.02 -1.11
C ASN A 134 0.68 -28.36 -1.78
N ASN A 135 0.66 -27.03 -1.79
CA ASN A 135 -0.43 -26.23 -2.34
C ASN A 135 0.09 -25.28 -3.45
N PRO A 136 -0.22 -25.57 -4.73
CA PRO A 136 0.26 -24.76 -5.85
C PRO A 136 -0.27 -23.31 -5.84
N GLU A 137 -1.41 -23.04 -5.20
CA GLU A 137 -1.94 -21.67 -5.05
C GLU A 137 -1.05 -20.85 -4.10
N VAL A 138 -0.55 -21.47 -3.02
CA VAL A 138 0.40 -20.83 -2.09
C VAL A 138 1.71 -20.54 -2.80
N GLU A 139 2.21 -21.50 -3.58
CA GLU A 139 3.42 -21.34 -4.38
C GLU A 139 3.28 -20.20 -5.40
N ALA A 140 2.17 -20.16 -6.14
CA ALA A 140 1.90 -19.12 -7.13
C ALA A 140 1.86 -17.71 -6.50
N ARG A 141 1.19 -17.57 -5.34
CA ARG A 141 1.14 -16.30 -4.59
C ARG A 141 2.53 -15.89 -4.08
N ALA A 142 3.35 -16.85 -3.65
CA ALA A 142 4.71 -16.58 -3.20
C ALA A 142 5.59 -16.07 -4.36
N TRP A 143 5.55 -16.73 -5.53
CA TRP A 143 6.26 -16.26 -6.73
C TRP A 143 5.82 -14.86 -7.17
N ALA A 144 4.53 -14.52 -7.06
CA ALA A 144 4.04 -13.18 -7.37
C ALA A 144 4.66 -12.11 -6.44
N LEU A 145 4.79 -12.41 -5.15
CA LEU A 145 5.44 -11.50 -4.20
C LEU A 145 6.96 -11.41 -4.42
N VAL A 146 7.63 -12.52 -4.73
CA VAL A 146 9.05 -12.52 -5.12
C VAL A 146 9.24 -11.62 -6.33
N ALA A 147 8.37 -11.72 -7.34
CA ALA A 147 8.43 -10.86 -8.51
C ALA A 147 8.25 -9.38 -8.15
N SER A 148 7.25 -9.04 -7.35
CA SER A 148 7.01 -7.67 -6.88
C SER A 148 8.23 -7.08 -6.16
N GLY A 149 8.82 -7.84 -5.24
CA GLY A 149 10.02 -7.40 -4.51
C GLY A 149 11.25 -7.28 -5.42
N ARG A 150 11.43 -8.19 -6.38
CA ARG A 150 12.51 -8.14 -7.37
C ARG A 150 12.39 -6.94 -8.29
N PHE A 151 11.18 -6.62 -8.78
CA PHE A 151 10.92 -5.41 -9.53
C PHE A 151 11.23 -4.15 -8.72
N ALA A 152 10.85 -4.11 -7.43
CA ALA A 152 11.19 -2.99 -6.55
C ALA A 152 12.71 -2.83 -6.37
N SER A 153 13.47 -3.92 -6.40
CA SER A 153 14.93 -3.91 -6.35
C SER A 153 15.63 -3.81 -7.71
N LYS A 154 14.88 -3.71 -8.82
CA LYS A 154 15.38 -3.76 -10.21
C LYS A 154 16.26 -4.97 -10.52
N ALA A 155 15.91 -6.13 -9.97
CA ALA A 155 16.64 -7.38 -10.24
C ALA A 155 16.39 -7.86 -11.67
N GLU A 156 17.44 -8.36 -12.33
CA GLU A 156 17.37 -8.83 -13.73
C GLU A 156 16.41 -10.01 -13.92
N ASP A 157 16.21 -10.83 -12.88
CA ASP A 157 15.36 -12.02 -12.89
C ASP A 157 13.92 -11.77 -12.39
N ALA A 158 13.51 -10.50 -12.24
CA ALA A 158 12.17 -10.14 -11.77
C ALA A 158 11.06 -10.67 -12.70
N ALA A 159 11.24 -10.53 -14.02
CA ALA A 159 10.28 -11.01 -15.00
C ALA A 159 10.17 -12.54 -15.03
N GLU A 160 11.23 -13.27 -14.67
CA GLU A 160 11.19 -14.73 -14.57
C GLU A 160 10.31 -15.17 -13.38
N ALA A 161 10.45 -14.52 -12.22
CA ALA A 161 9.60 -14.80 -11.06
C ALA A 161 8.12 -14.51 -11.36
N ALA A 162 7.81 -13.41 -12.05
CA ALA A 162 6.44 -13.08 -12.46
C ALA A 162 5.87 -14.12 -13.44
N ARG A 163 6.67 -14.60 -14.40
CA ARG A 163 6.25 -15.66 -15.32
C ARG A 163 5.95 -16.98 -14.60
N LYS A 164 6.76 -17.37 -13.61
CA LYS A 164 6.47 -18.55 -12.78
C LYS A 164 5.12 -18.45 -12.07
N ALA A 165 4.83 -17.29 -11.46
CA ALA A 165 3.54 -17.05 -10.84
C ALA A 165 2.38 -17.12 -11.86
N LEU A 166 2.58 -16.49 -13.03
CA LEU A 166 1.59 -16.45 -14.10
C LEU A 166 1.24 -17.85 -14.62
N ASP A 167 2.24 -18.67 -14.88
CA ASP A 167 2.06 -20.04 -15.39
C ASP A 167 1.31 -20.91 -14.36
N LEU A 168 1.63 -20.77 -13.08
CA LEU A 168 0.91 -21.46 -12.00
C LEU A 168 -0.55 -21.00 -11.92
N PHE A 169 -0.83 -19.69 -11.93
CA PHE A 169 -2.21 -19.20 -11.89
C PHE A 169 -3.02 -19.60 -13.12
N ARG A 170 -2.39 -19.68 -14.29
CA ARG A 170 -3.01 -20.23 -15.51
C ARG A 170 -3.35 -21.71 -15.36
N GLY A 171 -2.42 -22.51 -14.84
CA GLY A 171 -2.64 -23.92 -14.55
C GLY A 171 -3.78 -24.15 -13.54
N LEU A 172 -3.95 -23.23 -12.59
CA LEU A 172 -5.02 -23.25 -11.59
C LEU A 172 -6.35 -22.67 -12.11
N GLY A 173 -6.39 -22.08 -13.31
CA GLY A 173 -7.56 -21.39 -13.84
C GLY A 173 -7.94 -20.11 -13.08
N SER A 174 -7.02 -19.55 -12.27
CA SER A 174 -7.25 -18.38 -11.42
C SER A 174 -7.16 -17.08 -12.22
N LYS A 175 -8.19 -16.78 -13.00
CA LYS A 175 -8.18 -15.64 -13.94
C LYS A 175 -8.01 -14.27 -13.28
N ILE A 176 -8.57 -14.06 -12.09
CA ILE A 176 -8.39 -12.81 -11.34
C ILE A 176 -6.93 -12.61 -10.94
N ARG A 177 -6.23 -13.69 -10.56
CA ARG A 177 -4.80 -13.62 -10.23
C ARG A 177 -3.91 -13.53 -11.45
N GLU A 178 -4.30 -14.15 -12.55
CA GLU A 178 -3.66 -13.95 -13.86
C GLU A 178 -3.66 -12.46 -14.24
N VAL A 179 -4.80 -11.78 -14.15
CA VAL A 179 -4.94 -10.34 -14.42
C VAL A 179 -4.00 -9.51 -13.54
N ALA A 180 -4.02 -9.75 -12.22
CA ALA A 180 -3.17 -9.04 -11.27
C ALA A 180 -1.67 -9.25 -11.55
N THR A 181 -1.27 -10.49 -11.85
CA THR A 181 0.13 -10.83 -12.14
C THR A 181 0.61 -10.18 -13.45
N LEU A 182 -0.23 -10.15 -14.49
CA LEU A 182 0.08 -9.47 -15.75
C LEU A 182 0.21 -7.95 -15.58
N ARG A 183 -0.63 -7.35 -14.73
CA ARG A 183 -0.51 -5.93 -14.38
C ARG A 183 0.79 -5.65 -13.63
N ASP A 184 1.13 -6.47 -12.65
CA ASP A 184 2.35 -6.30 -11.86
C ASP A 184 3.61 -6.51 -12.74
N LEU A 185 3.55 -7.46 -13.69
CA LEU A 185 4.58 -7.64 -14.72
C LEU A 185 4.71 -6.39 -15.61
N ALA A 186 3.59 -5.81 -16.03
CA ALA A 186 3.57 -4.58 -16.81
C ALA A 186 4.24 -3.42 -16.05
N GLN A 187 3.81 -3.17 -14.81
CA GLN A 187 4.40 -2.12 -13.96
C GLN A 187 5.88 -2.37 -13.70
N GLY A 188 6.27 -3.62 -13.50
CA GLY A 188 7.66 -4.04 -13.35
C GLY A 188 8.54 -3.66 -14.54
N HIS A 189 8.09 -3.96 -15.76
CA HIS A 189 8.77 -3.54 -16.99
C HIS A 189 8.86 -2.02 -17.13
N LEU A 190 7.79 -1.27 -16.78
CA LEU A 190 7.83 0.19 -16.76
C LEU A 190 8.84 0.74 -15.75
N GLY A 191 8.94 0.14 -14.56
CA GLY A 191 9.96 0.49 -13.57
C GLY A 191 11.40 0.26 -14.07
N LEU A 192 11.58 -0.70 -14.98
CA LEU A 192 12.83 -0.97 -15.70
C LEU A 192 13.00 -0.13 -16.98
N GLN A 193 12.10 0.83 -17.24
CA GLN A 193 12.07 1.67 -18.44
C GLN A 193 11.84 0.89 -19.76
N ASP A 194 11.30 -0.33 -19.68
CA ASP A 194 10.89 -1.12 -20.84
C ASP A 194 9.39 -0.91 -21.14
N ALA A 195 9.11 0.18 -21.84
CA ALA A 195 7.76 0.56 -22.23
C ALA A 195 7.06 -0.47 -23.14
N GLN A 196 7.81 -1.19 -23.98
CA GLN A 196 7.23 -2.13 -24.94
C GLN A 196 6.76 -3.40 -24.22
N SER A 197 7.61 -4.01 -23.39
CA SER A 197 7.22 -5.18 -22.61
C SER A 197 6.14 -4.83 -21.59
N GLY A 198 6.19 -3.62 -21.01
CA GLY A 198 5.11 -3.10 -20.15
C GLY A 198 3.76 -3.04 -20.87
N LEU A 199 3.73 -2.47 -22.07
CA LEU A 199 2.51 -2.37 -22.87
C LEU A 199 1.93 -3.74 -23.28
N ILE A 200 2.79 -4.69 -23.63
CA ILE A 200 2.36 -6.06 -23.98
C ILE A 200 1.64 -6.70 -22.79
N SER A 201 2.27 -6.71 -21.62
CA SER A 201 1.69 -7.30 -20.41
C SER A 201 0.41 -6.57 -19.97
N ALA A 202 0.35 -5.24 -20.11
CA ALA A 202 -0.85 -4.47 -19.77
C ALA A 202 -2.04 -4.78 -20.69
N ARG A 203 -1.79 -4.96 -22.00
CA ARG A 203 -2.85 -5.35 -22.97
C ARG A 203 -3.31 -6.79 -22.76
N GLU A 204 -2.41 -7.70 -22.37
CA GLU A 204 -2.78 -9.05 -21.98
C GLU A 204 -3.64 -9.04 -20.71
N SER A 205 -3.27 -8.26 -19.70
CA SER A 205 -4.07 -8.04 -18.49
C SER A 205 -5.48 -7.52 -18.83
N LEU A 206 -5.56 -6.52 -19.71
CA LEU A 206 -6.82 -5.96 -20.20
C LEU A 206 -7.70 -7.02 -20.87
N ALA A 207 -7.13 -7.85 -21.74
CA ALA A 207 -7.85 -8.90 -22.45
C ALA A 207 -8.44 -9.94 -21.48
N VAL A 208 -7.66 -10.38 -20.49
CA VAL A 208 -8.14 -11.33 -19.48
C VAL A 208 -9.21 -10.68 -18.60
N ALA A 209 -9.01 -9.44 -18.15
CA ALA A 209 -9.97 -8.69 -17.33
C ALA A 209 -11.33 -8.55 -18.01
N ARG A 210 -11.33 -8.21 -19.32
CA ARG A 210 -12.55 -8.16 -20.14
C ARG A 210 -13.25 -9.52 -20.20
N SER A 211 -12.52 -10.63 -20.37
CA SER A 211 -13.12 -11.95 -20.53
C SER A 211 -13.82 -12.49 -19.27
N VAL A 212 -13.43 -12.01 -18.09
CA VAL A 212 -14.04 -12.40 -16.79
C VAL A 212 -14.93 -11.32 -16.18
N GLY A 213 -15.20 -10.22 -16.90
CA GLY A 213 -16.04 -9.12 -16.41
C GLY A 213 -15.45 -8.35 -15.22
N SER A 214 -14.13 -8.34 -15.06
CA SER A 214 -13.46 -7.58 -13.99
C SER A 214 -13.25 -6.13 -14.43
N TRP A 215 -14.34 -5.34 -14.41
CA TRP A 215 -14.35 -3.96 -14.91
C TRP A 215 -13.42 -3.01 -14.14
N GLU A 216 -13.21 -3.25 -12.84
CA GLU A 216 -12.18 -2.54 -12.06
C GLU A 216 -10.78 -2.73 -12.66
N GLN A 217 -10.46 -3.97 -13.04
CA GLN A 217 -9.17 -4.31 -13.63
C GLN A 217 -9.04 -3.82 -15.06
N VAL A 218 -10.15 -3.70 -15.81
CA VAL A 218 -10.17 -3.02 -17.12
C VAL A 218 -9.71 -1.57 -17.00
N GLY A 219 -10.25 -0.82 -16.02
CA GLY A 219 -9.82 0.55 -15.76
C GLY A 219 -8.36 0.63 -15.29
N SER A 220 -7.94 -0.29 -14.41
CA SER A 220 -6.56 -0.35 -13.93
C SER A 220 -5.56 -0.65 -15.05
N ALA A 221 -5.89 -1.58 -15.96
CA ALA A 221 -5.06 -1.88 -17.12
C ALA A 221 -4.97 -0.70 -18.09
N ALA A 222 -6.04 0.10 -18.23
CA ALA A 222 -6.02 1.32 -19.03
C ALA A 222 -5.00 2.35 -18.51
N GLU A 223 -4.87 2.50 -17.18
CA GLU A 223 -3.86 3.39 -16.59
C GLU A 223 -2.44 2.94 -16.92
N VAL A 224 -2.15 1.65 -16.81
CA VAL A 224 -0.82 1.10 -17.12
C VAL A 224 -0.51 1.19 -18.62
N ILE A 225 -1.51 1.00 -19.48
CA ILE A 225 -1.39 1.22 -20.93
C ILE A 225 -1.03 2.68 -21.22
N VAL A 226 -1.73 3.64 -20.60
CA VAL A 226 -1.43 5.07 -20.75
C VAL A 226 -0.01 5.36 -20.31
N GLU A 227 0.41 4.88 -19.14
CA GLU A 227 1.78 5.08 -18.65
C GLU A 227 2.82 4.52 -19.64
N ALA A 228 2.62 3.29 -20.12
CA ALA A 228 3.51 2.66 -21.09
C ALA A 228 3.59 3.43 -22.41
N GLN A 229 2.48 3.96 -22.90
CA GLN A 229 2.45 4.72 -24.14
C GLN A 229 3.04 6.11 -24.00
N LEU A 230 2.84 6.78 -22.86
CA LEU A 230 3.50 8.05 -22.57
C LEU A 230 5.02 7.89 -22.44
N MET A 231 5.49 6.82 -21.77
CA MET A 231 6.91 6.49 -21.71
C MET A 231 7.50 6.21 -23.10
N ALA A 232 6.70 5.62 -24.00
CA ALA A 232 7.07 5.41 -25.40
C ALA A 232 6.90 6.66 -26.29
N GLY A 233 6.54 7.83 -25.74
CA GLY A 233 6.37 9.08 -26.50
C GLY A 233 5.13 9.09 -27.40
N ARG A 234 4.08 8.33 -27.07
CA ARG A 234 2.84 8.18 -27.87
C ARG A 234 1.59 8.68 -27.11
N PRO A 235 1.48 9.98 -26.80
CA PRO A 235 0.35 10.52 -26.04
C PRO A 235 -0.99 10.46 -26.79
N ALA A 236 -0.97 10.47 -28.13
CA ALA A 236 -2.19 10.35 -28.94
C ALA A 236 -2.79 8.94 -28.84
N ASP A 237 -1.96 7.90 -28.89
CA ASP A 237 -2.40 6.52 -28.66
C ASP A 237 -2.92 6.35 -27.23
N ALA A 238 -2.24 6.98 -26.25
CA ALA A 238 -2.59 6.86 -24.85
C ALA A 238 -4.00 7.37 -24.60
N LEU A 239 -4.31 8.55 -25.16
CA LEU A 239 -5.63 9.15 -25.04
C LEU A 239 -6.69 8.27 -25.73
N ARG A 240 -6.42 7.82 -26.95
CA ARG A 240 -7.34 6.97 -27.72
C ARG A 240 -7.68 5.68 -26.98
N GLU A 241 -6.69 4.98 -26.44
CA GLU A 241 -6.92 3.72 -25.72
C GLU A 241 -7.64 3.93 -24.39
N ALA A 242 -7.34 5.02 -23.66
CA ALA A 242 -8.05 5.37 -22.44
C ALA A 242 -9.53 5.72 -22.70
N GLU A 243 -9.81 6.50 -23.74
CA GLU A 243 -11.17 6.85 -24.16
C GLU A 243 -11.97 5.61 -24.60
N GLU A 244 -11.34 4.68 -25.32
CA GLU A 244 -11.96 3.41 -25.69
C GLU A 244 -12.38 2.60 -24.45
N GLN A 245 -11.49 2.50 -23.44
CA GLN A 245 -11.82 1.78 -22.21
C GLN A 245 -12.92 2.46 -21.41
N LEU A 246 -12.87 3.80 -21.31
CA LEU A 246 -13.90 4.56 -20.63
C LEU A 246 -15.27 4.39 -21.31
N ALA A 247 -15.32 4.46 -22.64
CA ALA A 247 -16.55 4.27 -23.42
C ALA A 247 -17.12 2.85 -23.25
N LEU A 248 -16.26 1.83 -23.24
CA LEU A 248 -16.67 0.45 -22.95
C LEU A 248 -17.27 0.35 -21.54
N LEU A 249 -16.58 0.87 -20.53
CA LEU A 249 -17.03 0.85 -19.14
C LEU A 249 -18.35 1.60 -18.94
N GLN A 250 -18.62 2.64 -19.74
CA GLN A 250 -19.89 3.35 -19.70
C GLN A 250 -21.06 2.50 -20.22
N GLN A 251 -20.82 1.53 -21.10
CA GLN A 251 -21.86 0.68 -21.73
C GLN A 251 -22.20 -0.58 -20.92
N VAL A 252 -21.33 -1.03 -20.01
CA VAL A 252 -21.59 -2.24 -19.21
C VAL A 252 -22.56 -1.95 -18.05
N PRO A 253 -23.33 -2.94 -17.57
CA PRO A 253 -24.25 -2.77 -16.44
C PRO A 253 -23.58 -2.21 -15.20
N SER A 254 -24.27 -1.33 -14.48
CA SER A 254 -23.69 -0.65 -13.34
C SER A 254 -23.52 -1.58 -12.13
N ASP A 255 -22.27 -1.77 -11.70
CA ASP A 255 -21.88 -2.39 -10.44
C ASP A 255 -20.68 -1.64 -9.82
N ASP A 256 -20.25 -2.04 -8.62
CA ASP A 256 -19.11 -1.43 -7.91
C ASP A 256 -17.79 -1.58 -8.70
N SER A 257 -17.58 -2.75 -9.33
CA SER A 257 -16.40 -3.04 -10.16
C SER A 257 -16.28 -2.04 -11.32
N ARG A 258 -17.39 -1.80 -12.04
CA ARG A 258 -17.49 -0.82 -13.11
C ARG A 258 -17.26 0.59 -12.59
N GLN A 259 -17.83 0.98 -11.46
CA GLN A 259 -17.62 2.32 -10.90
C GLN A 259 -16.15 2.59 -10.58
N LYS A 260 -15.44 1.60 -10.01
CA LYS A 260 -13.98 1.66 -9.80
C LYS A 260 -13.22 1.72 -11.13
N GLY A 261 -13.63 0.92 -12.11
CA GLY A 261 -13.09 0.94 -13.46
C GLY A 261 -13.21 2.30 -14.15
N ILE A 262 -14.41 2.91 -14.11
CA ILE A 262 -14.67 4.25 -14.67
C ILE A 262 -13.76 5.28 -14.01
N ALA A 263 -13.58 5.24 -12.70
CA ALA A 263 -12.70 6.17 -11.99
C ALA A 263 -11.24 6.06 -12.46
N ALA A 264 -10.73 4.83 -12.65
CA ALA A 264 -9.37 4.60 -13.14
C ALA A 264 -9.21 5.00 -14.61
N ALA A 265 -10.13 4.59 -15.50
CA ALA A 265 -10.09 4.98 -16.91
C ALA A 265 -10.22 6.50 -17.10
N THR A 266 -11.05 7.16 -16.29
CA THR A 266 -11.16 8.63 -16.31
C THR A 266 -9.85 9.30 -15.90
N ALA A 267 -9.16 8.78 -14.88
CA ALA A 267 -7.84 9.26 -14.50
C ALA A 267 -6.83 9.10 -15.65
N ALA A 268 -6.88 7.97 -16.35
CA ALA A 268 -6.05 7.70 -17.53
C ALA A 268 -6.30 8.72 -18.66
N VAL A 269 -7.57 9.01 -18.96
CA VAL A 269 -7.97 10.04 -19.95
C VAL A 269 -7.44 11.41 -19.56
N VAL A 270 -7.57 11.83 -18.30
CA VAL A 270 -7.05 13.12 -17.82
C VAL A 270 -5.54 13.21 -18.00
N VAL A 271 -4.81 12.16 -17.63
CA VAL A 271 -3.35 12.10 -17.75
C VAL A 271 -2.91 12.17 -19.22
N ALA A 272 -3.53 11.35 -20.08
CA ALA A 272 -3.21 11.34 -21.50
C ALA A 272 -3.59 12.67 -22.19
N THR A 273 -4.70 13.30 -21.77
CA THR A 273 -5.11 14.62 -22.25
C THR A 273 -4.07 15.67 -21.88
N ALA A 274 -3.63 15.71 -20.63
CA ALA A 274 -2.62 16.64 -20.16
C ALA A 274 -1.30 16.49 -20.93
N ALA A 275 -0.88 15.25 -21.20
CA ALA A 275 0.33 14.95 -21.94
C ALA A 275 0.23 15.29 -23.44
N LEU A 276 -0.94 15.11 -24.05
CA LEU A 276 -1.15 15.36 -25.48
C LEU A 276 -1.41 16.83 -25.80
N LYS A 277 -2.25 17.49 -24.98
CA LYS A 277 -2.83 18.80 -25.28
C LYS A 277 -2.33 19.91 -24.36
N GLY A 278 -1.71 19.55 -23.23
CA GLY A 278 -1.16 20.50 -22.26
C GLY A 278 -1.93 20.50 -20.94
N ILE A 279 -1.34 21.13 -19.92
CA ILE A 279 -1.84 21.09 -18.54
C ILE A 279 -3.23 21.73 -18.40
N ASP A 280 -3.55 22.77 -19.17
CA ASP A 280 -4.83 23.46 -19.12
C ASP A 280 -5.98 22.56 -19.60
N ASP A 281 -5.80 21.84 -20.71
CA ASP A 281 -6.76 20.86 -21.19
C ASP A 281 -6.92 19.69 -20.21
N GLY A 282 -5.83 19.28 -19.57
CA GLY A 282 -5.87 18.29 -18.48
C GLY A 282 -6.68 18.77 -17.28
N LEU A 283 -6.52 20.04 -16.90
CA LEU A 283 -7.27 20.68 -15.80
C LEU A 283 -8.76 20.81 -16.13
N ASP A 284 -9.10 21.12 -17.37
CA ASP A 284 -10.50 21.19 -17.77
C ASP A 284 -11.12 19.81 -17.90
N ALA A 285 -10.37 18.81 -18.38
CA ALA A 285 -10.80 17.42 -18.38
C ALA A 285 -11.12 16.94 -16.95
N VAL A 286 -10.22 17.15 -15.98
CA VAL A 286 -10.45 16.68 -14.60
C VAL A 286 -11.62 17.40 -13.92
N LYS A 287 -11.85 18.71 -14.18
CA LYS A 287 -13.04 19.42 -13.65
C LYS A 287 -14.33 18.80 -14.18
N ARG A 288 -14.43 18.58 -15.49
CA ARG A 288 -15.60 17.92 -16.11
C ARG A 288 -15.81 16.51 -15.55
N SER A 289 -14.72 15.76 -15.35
CA SER A 289 -14.77 14.43 -14.75
C SER A 289 -15.29 14.45 -13.31
N VAL A 290 -14.90 15.42 -12.48
CA VAL A 290 -15.44 15.58 -11.12
C VAL A 290 -16.96 15.81 -11.16
N GLU A 291 -17.43 16.71 -12.03
CA GLU A 291 -18.85 17.02 -12.19
C GLU A 291 -19.65 15.79 -12.64
N GLN A 292 -19.14 15.06 -13.63
CA GLN A 292 -19.77 13.85 -14.14
C GLN A 292 -19.85 12.75 -13.07
N LEU A 293 -18.72 12.44 -12.40
CA LEU A 293 -18.69 11.40 -11.37
C LEU A 293 -19.58 11.75 -10.17
N ARG A 294 -19.72 13.03 -9.85
CA ARG A 294 -20.68 13.51 -8.85
C ARG A 294 -22.12 13.27 -9.28
N ALA A 295 -22.46 13.60 -10.53
CA ALA A 295 -23.80 13.39 -11.10
C ALA A 295 -24.17 11.89 -11.16
N ASP A 296 -23.19 11.04 -11.47
CA ASP A 296 -23.35 9.58 -11.53
C ASP A 296 -23.39 8.92 -10.15
N GLY A 297 -23.20 9.68 -9.06
CA GLY A 297 -23.13 9.16 -7.70
C GLY A 297 -21.87 8.34 -7.40
N ASN A 298 -20.87 8.33 -8.29
CA ASN A 298 -19.61 7.62 -8.10
C ASN A 298 -18.68 8.38 -7.13
N LYS A 299 -18.96 8.27 -5.83
CA LYS A 299 -18.22 9.00 -4.80
C LYS A 299 -16.74 8.65 -4.72
N ARG A 300 -16.36 7.38 -4.91
CA ARG A 300 -14.96 6.95 -4.94
C ARG A 300 -14.22 7.61 -6.12
N GLY A 301 -14.84 7.62 -7.29
CA GLY A 301 -14.32 8.32 -8.47
C GLY A 301 -14.22 9.83 -8.25
N GLU A 302 -15.24 10.45 -7.64
CA GLU A 302 -15.25 11.88 -7.30
C GLU A 302 -14.04 12.23 -6.41
N VAL A 303 -13.78 11.46 -5.34
CA VAL A 303 -12.60 11.67 -4.47
C VAL A 303 -11.31 11.56 -5.28
N ARG A 304 -11.17 10.52 -6.11
CA ARG A 304 -9.97 10.30 -6.92
C ARG A 304 -9.71 11.47 -7.87
N MET A 305 -10.75 11.98 -8.53
CA MET A 305 -10.62 13.11 -9.45
C MET A 305 -10.44 14.46 -8.74
N LEU A 306 -11.03 14.66 -7.57
CA LEU A 306 -10.72 15.82 -6.73
C LEU A 306 -9.25 15.81 -6.29
N HIS A 307 -8.73 14.66 -5.86
CA HIS A 307 -7.30 14.54 -5.53
C HIS A 307 -6.41 14.80 -6.75
N LYS A 308 -6.79 14.29 -7.92
CA LYS A 308 -6.09 14.57 -9.19
C LYS A 308 -6.11 16.06 -9.54
N LEU A 309 -7.26 16.73 -9.42
CA LEU A 309 -7.38 18.17 -9.63
C LEU A 309 -6.49 18.96 -8.64
N ALA A 310 -6.45 18.56 -7.38
CA ALA A 310 -5.61 19.21 -6.38
C ALA A 310 -4.12 19.10 -6.72
N THR A 311 -3.67 17.94 -7.19
CA THR A 311 -2.25 17.70 -7.57
C THR A 311 -1.86 18.34 -8.90
N MET A 312 -2.82 18.57 -9.81
CA MET A 312 -2.57 19.25 -11.09
C MET A 312 -2.70 20.77 -10.99
N SER A 313 -3.33 21.30 -9.94
CA SER A 313 -3.61 22.74 -9.84
C SER A 313 -2.34 23.56 -9.65
N PRO A 314 -2.05 24.54 -10.53
CA PRO A 314 -0.90 25.44 -10.36
C PRO A 314 -1.14 26.50 -9.27
N PHE A 315 -2.36 26.58 -8.73
CA PHE A 315 -2.75 27.59 -7.74
C PHE A 315 -2.84 26.95 -6.35
N PRO A 316 -1.93 27.30 -5.41
CA PRO A 316 -1.84 26.64 -4.11
C PRO A 316 -3.11 26.70 -3.25
N ASP A 317 -3.92 27.75 -3.39
CA ASP A 317 -5.19 27.87 -2.66
C ASP A 317 -6.28 26.95 -3.23
N ILE A 318 -6.34 26.81 -4.55
CA ILE A 318 -7.25 25.86 -5.20
C ILE A 318 -6.80 24.43 -4.86
N ALA A 319 -5.52 24.12 -5.00
CA ALA A 319 -4.95 22.83 -4.61
C ALA A 319 -5.31 22.44 -3.17
N MET A 320 -5.12 23.36 -2.21
CA MET A 320 -5.45 23.14 -0.80
C MET A 320 -6.94 22.89 -0.59
N ASN A 321 -7.81 23.78 -1.11
CA ASN A 321 -9.25 23.66 -0.90
C ASN A 321 -9.81 22.39 -1.55
N THR A 322 -9.33 22.04 -2.75
CA THR A 322 -9.73 20.81 -3.44
C THR A 322 -9.24 19.57 -2.70
N ALA A 323 -8.00 19.55 -2.19
CA ALA A 323 -7.49 18.43 -1.40
C ALA A 323 -8.24 18.27 -0.06
N GLN A 324 -8.62 19.37 0.60
CA GLN A 324 -9.45 19.31 1.81
C GLN A 324 -10.85 18.75 1.52
N ALA A 325 -11.48 19.18 0.41
CA ALA A 325 -12.77 18.64 -0.02
C ALA A 325 -12.67 17.15 -0.35
N ALA A 326 -11.60 16.73 -1.05
CA ALA A 326 -11.32 15.33 -1.33
C ALA A 326 -11.16 14.52 -0.04
N LEU A 327 -10.43 15.04 0.96
CA LEU A 327 -10.22 14.35 2.23
C LEU A 327 -11.54 14.19 3.01
N ALA A 328 -12.35 15.25 3.10
CA ALA A 328 -13.63 15.20 3.78
C ALA A 328 -14.58 14.17 3.14
N LEU A 329 -14.62 14.12 1.80
CA LEU A 329 -15.42 13.12 1.09
C LEU A 329 -14.86 11.70 1.28
N ALA A 330 -13.53 11.53 1.25
CA ALA A 330 -12.88 10.25 1.50
C ALA A 330 -13.22 9.69 2.89
N GLN A 331 -13.21 10.55 3.92
CA GLN A 331 -13.59 10.20 5.29
C GLN A 331 -15.06 9.80 5.41
N ASN A 332 -15.94 10.53 4.71
CA ASN A 332 -17.37 10.23 4.71
C ASN A 332 -17.65 8.82 4.14
N ILE A 333 -16.95 8.45 3.06
CA ILE A 333 -17.13 7.14 2.41
C ILE A 333 -16.21 6.04 2.97
N GLY A 334 -15.38 6.33 3.99
CA GLY A 334 -14.45 5.36 4.58
C GLY A 334 -13.33 4.89 3.63
N ALA A 335 -12.89 5.72 2.69
CA ALA A 335 -11.86 5.36 1.71
C ALA A 335 -10.44 5.62 2.25
N ALA A 336 -9.99 4.80 3.21
CA ALA A 336 -8.72 4.98 3.92
C ALA A 336 -7.47 5.08 3.00
N HIS A 337 -7.44 4.31 1.91
CA HIS A 337 -6.34 4.39 0.94
C HIS A 337 -6.27 5.76 0.24
N LEU A 338 -7.42 6.34 -0.15
CA LEU A 338 -7.49 7.69 -0.71
C LEU A 338 -7.16 8.73 0.34
N GLU A 339 -7.63 8.56 1.59
CA GLU A 339 -7.27 9.46 2.69
C GLU A 339 -5.76 9.56 2.88
N LYS A 340 -5.04 8.43 2.87
CA LYS A 340 -3.58 8.41 3.03
C LYS A 340 -2.91 9.23 1.91
N ALA A 341 -3.30 9.02 0.66
CA ALA A 341 -2.76 9.75 -0.47
C ALA A 341 -3.06 11.27 -0.38
N ILE A 342 -4.29 11.63 -0.01
CA ILE A 342 -4.70 13.04 0.12
C ILE A 342 -4.01 13.72 1.30
N LYS A 343 -3.85 13.04 2.44
CA LYS A 343 -3.13 13.55 3.63
C LYS A 343 -1.66 13.83 3.31
N LYS A 344 -1.03 13.01 2.47
CA LYS A 344 0.33 13.28 1.95
C LYS A 344 0.36 14.58 1.15
N THR A 345 -0.53 14.75 0.17
CA THR A 345 -0.61 15.99 -0.62
C THR A 345 -0.91 17.21 0.26
N LEU A 346 -1.84 17.11 1.21
CA LEU A 346 -2.13 18.20 2.15
C LEU A 346 -0.92 18.55 3.02
N THR A 347 -0.15 17.55 3.46
CA THR A 347 1.08 17.76 4.23
C THR A 347 2.08 18.57 3.41
N GLU A 348 2.33 18.19 2.16
CA GLU A 348 3.21 18.92 1.23
C GLU A 348 2.74 20.38 1.03
N LEU A 349 1.43 20.59 0.83
CA LEU A 349 0.85 21.92 0.65
C LEU A 349 0.95 22.79 1.91
N TYR A 350 0.77 22.22 3.11
CA TYR A 350 0.93 22.96 4.37
C TYR A 350 2.37 23.33 4.64
N VAL A 351 3.31 22.42 4.34
CA VAL A 351 4.76 22.65 4.46
C VAL A 351 5.19 23.78 3.52
N ALA A 352 4.76 23.76 2.25
CA ALA A 352 5.04 24.82 1.28
C ALA A 352 4.50 26.19 1.71
N LYS A 353 3.41 26.23 2.49
CA LYS A 353 2.83 27.45 3.07
C LYS A 353 3.46 27.88 4.41
N GLY A 354 4.46 27.16 4.92
CA GLY A 354 5.08 27.41 6.22
C GLY A 354 4.17 27.13 7.42
N LYS A 355 3.09 26.35 7.24
CA LYS A 355 2.09 26.01 8.26
C LYS A 355 2.14 24.53 8.63
N MET A 356 3.35 24.06 8.95
CA MET A 356 3.62 22.64 9.22
C MET A 356 2.81 22.10 10.41
N ASP A 357 2.48 22.95 11.38
CA ASP A 357 1.60 22.65 12.53
C ASP A 357 0.23 22.11 12.12
N LYS A 358 -0.25 22.47 10.92
CA LYS A 358 -1.55 22.04 10.38
C LYS A 358 -1.47 20.82 9.47
N ALA A 359 -0.26 20.34 9.18
CA ALA A 359 -0.06 19.20 8.29
C ALA A 359 -0.64 17.91 8.91
N PRO A 360 -1.54 17.19 8.21
CA PRO A 360 -2.21 16.01 8.76
C PRO A 360 -1.25 14.92 9.26
N ASN A 361 -0.11 14.75 8.60
CA ASN A 361 0.86 13.70 8.93
C ASN A 361 1.88 14.11 10.00
N ARG A 362 1.90 15.38 10.45
CA ARG A 362 2.91 15.86 11.42
C ARG A 362 2.87 15.09 12.73
N ARG A 363 1.68 14.82 13.28
CA ARG A 363 1.55 14.08 14.54
C ARG A 363 2.13 12.68 14.43
N GLU A 364 1.84 11.98 13.34
CA GLU A 364 2.37 10.64 13.08
C GLU A 364 3.89 10.68 12.90
N ALA A 365 4.39 11.64 12.12
CA ALA A 365 5.83 11.84 11.94
C ALA A 365 6.58 12.02 13.28
N LEU A 366 6.03 12.83 14.20
CA LEU A 366 6.63 13.06 15.52
C LEU A 366 6.65 11.79 16.39
N LEU A 367 5.61 10.95 16.30
CA LEU A 367 5.58 9.66 17.02
C LEU A 367 6.63 8.70 16.47
N LEU A 368 6.74 8.60 15.15
CA LEU A 368 7.75 7.77 14.48
C LEU A 368 9.17 8.26 14.78
N LEU A 369 9.37 9.57 14.88
CA LEU A 369 10.65 10.16 15.26
C LEU A 369 11.01 9.86 16.71
N ALA A 370 10.03 9.90 17.62
CA ALA A 370 10.24 9.49 19.01
C ALA A 370 10.60 7.99 19.10
N ASP A 371 9.97 7.14 18.28
CA ASP A 371 10.28 5.72 18.19
C ASP A 371 11.71 5.48 17.71
N LEU A 372 12.14 6.19 16.67
CA LEU A 372 13.53 6.15 16.19
C LEU A 372 14.52 6.52 17.30
N GLY A 373 14.25 7.58 18.08
CA GLY A 373 15.07 7.96 19.23
C GLY A 373 15.12 6.88 20.31
N ARG A 374 14.01 6.18 20.58
CA ARG A 374 13.98 5.06 21.53
C ARG A 374 14.79 3.85 21.06
N GLU A 375 14.74 3.52 19.76
CA GLU A 375 15.52 2.42 19.22
C GLU A 375 17.02 2.77 19.12
N LEU A 376 17.36 4.05 18.89
CA LEU A 376 18.72 4.55 19.04
C LEU A 376 19.25 4.32 20.46
N GLU A 377 18.47 4.65 21.48
CA GLU A 377 18.86 4.47 22.88
C GLU A 377 19.10 3.00 23.26
N LYS A 378 18.32 2.08 22.68
CA LYS A 378 18.52 0.63 22.86
C LYS A 378 19.72 0.09 22.08
N ARG A 379 20.18 0.80 21.04
CA ARG A 379 21.23 0.38 20.11
C ARG A 379 20.91 -0.95 19.44
N ASP A 380 19.64 -1.16 19.11
CA ASP A 380 19.17 -2.31 18.34
C ASP A 380 19.18 -1.89 16.86
N GLY A 381 20.20 -2.33 16.12
CA GLY A 381 20.42 -1.90 14.74
C GLY A 381 19.26 -2.21 13.80
N ASP A 382 18.73 -3.43 13.87
CA ASP A 382 17.61 -3.87 13.04
C ASP A 382 16.35 -3.06 13.34
N LYS A 383 16.06 -2.82 14.63
CA LYS A 383 14.89 -2.02 15.02
C LYS A 383 15.08 -0.53 14.71
N PHE A 384 16.29 -0.01 14.81
CA PHE A 384 16.61 1.36 14.43
C PHE A 384 16.40 1.56 12.93
N ASP A 385 16.91 0.66 12.09
CA ASP A 385 16.70 0.70 10.64
C ASP A 385 15.21 0.57 10.28
N ASP A 386 14.47 -0.28 10.99
CA ASP A 386 13.01 -0.38 10.85
C ASP A 386 12.27 0.91 11.22
N ALA A 387 12.64 1.52 12.35
CA ALA A 387 12.07 2.78 12.81
C ALA A 387 12.39 3.92 11.84
N ASN A 388 13.61 3.94 11.30
CA ASN A 388 14.03 4.90 10.29
C ASN A 388 13.24 4.71 8.99
N LYS A 389 13.05 3.46 8.55
CA LYS A 389 12.24 3.13 7.38
C LYS A 389 10.80 3.58 7.54
N ASN A 390 10.23 3.53 8.75
CA ASN A 390 8.87 4.02 9.00
C ASN A 390 8.73 5.53 8.80
N LEU A 391 9.82 6.30 8.94
CA LEU A 391 9.84 7.74 8.69
C LEU A 391 9.92 8.09 7.19
N ASP A 392 10.14 7.12 6.30
CA ASP A 392 10.12 7.34 4.86
C ASP A 392 8.78 7.96 4.44
N GLY A 393 8.83 9.13 3.79
CA GLY A 393 7.64 9.88 3.38
C GLY A 393 7.00 10.74 4.47
N PHE A 394 7.56 10.79 5.68
CA PHE A 394 7.14 11.66 6.79
C PHE A 394 8.16 12.76 7.12
N TRP A 395 9.40 12.66 6.61
CA TRP A 395 10.45 13.65 6.83
C TRP A 395 10.04 15.08 6.47
N ASN A 396 9.23 15.26 5.43
CA ASN A 396 8.71 16.57 5.03
C ASN A 396 7.79 17.22 6.09
N ALA A 397 7.27 16.45 7.03
CA ALA A 397 6.41 16.94 8.11
C ALA A 397 7.17 17.24 9.42
N LEU A 398 8.50 17.11 9.40
CA LEU A 398 9.40 17.34 10.54
C LEU A 398 10.28 18.56 10.30
N THR A 399 10.57 19.29 11.36
CA THR A 399 11.57 20.36 11.36
C THR A 399 12.92 19.83 11.84
N GLN A 400 14.00 20.55 11.54
CA GLN A 400 15.32 20.24 12.08
C GLN A 400 15.32 20.21 13.62
N SER A 401 14.60 21.15 14.26
CA SER A 401 14.48 21.19 15.73
C SER A 401 13.76 19.96 16.29
N ASP A 402 12.80 19.38 15.57
CA ASP A 402 12.14 18.15 16.00
C ASP A 402 13.16 17.00 16.06
N VAL A 403 13.98 16.86 15.01
CA VAL A 403 15.01 15.82 14.88
C VAL A 403 16.10 15.98 15.94
N GLU A 404 16.61 17.20 16.11
CA GLU A 404 17.62 17.51 17.12
C GLU A 404 17.11 17.19 18.53
N ALA A 405 15.88 17.59 18.86
CA ALA A 405 15.30 17.30 20.17
C ALA A 405 15.17 15.79 20.46
N ALA A 406 14.79 15.01 19.44
CA ALA A 406 14.67 13.56 19.58
C ALA A 406 16.02 12.85 19.73
N MET A 407 17.03 13.27 18.96
CA MET A 407 18.33 12.60 18.89
C MET A 407 19.31 13.07 19.97
N GLN A 408 19.38 14.38 20.23
CA GLN A 408 20.35 14.97 21.15
C GLN A 408 20.17 14.47 22.59
N LYS A 409 18.93 14.18 22.99
CA LYS A 409 18.62 13.59 24.30
C LYS A 409 19.32 12.23 24.51
N VAL A 410 19.51 11.46 23.45
CA VAL A 410 20.16 10.15 23.48
C VAL A 410 21.66 10.29 23.29
N ILE A 411 22.08 11.03 22.25
CA ILE A 411 23.49 11.23 21.90
C ILE A 411 24.28 11.85 23.06
N SER A 412 23.70 12.79 23.80
CA SER A 412 24.38 13.46 24.93
C SER A 412 24.75 12.53 26.10
N LYS A 413 24.18 11.32 26.16
CA LYS A 413 24.54 10.33 27.18
C LYS A 413 25.93 9.72 26.94
N ASP A 414 26.27 9.49 25.67
CA ASP A 414 27.57 8.94 25.25
C ASP A 414 27.81 9.28 23.76
N PRO A 415 28.33 10.50 23.47
CA PRO A 415 28.41 11.00 22.11
C PRO A 415 29.20 10.09 21.17
N ASP A 416 30.33 9.54 21.61
CA ASP A 416 31.18 8.72 20.76
C ASP A 416 30.48 7.42 20.34
N VAL A 417 29.81 6.77 21.30
CA VAL A 417 29.07 5.52 21.04
C VAL A 417 27.88 5.74 20.10
N TYR A 418 27.06 6.76 20.35
CA TYR A 418 25.86 6.98 19.52
C TYR A 418 26.21 7.55 18.14
N LEU A 419 27.24 8.40 18.02
CA LEU A 419 27.66 8.89 16.70
C LEU A 419 28.29 7.78 15.86
N ALA A 420 29.03 6.85 16.48
CA ALA A 420 29.53 5.67 15.80
C ALA A 420 28.38 4.76 15.30
N PHE A 421 27.41 4.48 16.17
CA PHE A 421 26.21 3.69 15.81
C PHE A 421 25.42 4.35 14.67
N LEU A 422 25.16 5.66 14.76
CA LEU A 422 24.46 6.41 13.72
C LEU A 422 25.19 6.35 12.37
N LYS A 423 26.53 6.42 12.38
CA LYS A 423 27.34 6.30 11.17
C LYS A 423 27.27 4.90 10.56
N GLU A 424 27.28 3.85 11.39
CA GLU A 424 27.10 2.46 10.95
C GLU A 424 25.74 2.26 10.26
N HIS A 425 24.68 2.87 10.80
CA HIS A 425 23.32 2.83 10.27
C HIS A 425 23.00 3.95 9.26
N GLY A 426 24.05 4.54 8.65
CA GLY A 426 23.91 5.38 7.45
C GLY A 426 23.42 6.80 7.67
N ALA A 427 23.42 7.33 8.91
CA ALA A 427 23.21 8.74 9.17
C ALA A 427 24.44 9.55 8.70
N ASN A 428 24.18 10.67 8.02
CA ASN A 428 25.22 11.63 7.66
C ASN A 428 25.42 12.56 8.86
N VAL A 429 26.48 12.32 9.62
CA VAL A 429 26.85 13.09 10.80
C VAL A 429 27.91 14.10 10.38
N ALA A 430 27.52 15.36 10.15
CA ALA A 430 28.53 16.41 9.96
C ALA A 430 29.15 16.77 11.32
N GLN A 431 30.47 16.67 11.44
CA GLN A 431 31.18 17.20 12.60
C GLN A 431 31.18 18.73 12.51
N PRO A 432 30.76 19.46 13.56
CA PRO A 432 30.75 20.91 13.53
C PRO A 432 32.17 21.47 13.64
N ASP A 433 32.54 22.36 12.72
CA ASP A 433 33.73 23.21 12.84
C ASP A 433 33.47 24.26 13.92
N GLY A 434 34.10 24.09 15.10
CA GLY A 434 34.30 25.16 16.09
C GLY A 434 33.03 25.76 16.72
N GLN A 435 32.85 25.51 18.03
CA GLN A 435 31.86 26.14 18.94
C GLN A 435 30.36 25.82 18.72
N ALA A 436 29.95 25.15 17.65
CA ALA A 436 28.66 24.44 17.65
C ALA A 436 28.87 23.01 18.19
N ALA A 437 28.23 22.64 19.29
CA ALA A 437 28.38 21.31 19.91
C ALA A 437 27.48 20.23 19.28
N THR A 438 26.74 20.55 18.22
CA THR A 438 25.67 19.70 17.70
C THR A 438 25.99 19.24 16.28
N PRO A 439 26.15 17.93 16.03
CA PRO A 439 26.23 17.39 14.69
C PRO A 439 24.93 17.64 13.92
N LEU A 440 25.02 18.12 12.68
CA LEU A 440 23.87 18.14 11.78
C LEU A 440 23.57 16.68 11.38
N LEU A 441 22.43 16.16 11.83
CA LEU A 441 21.95 14.85 11.41
C LEU A 441 21.15 14.99 10.11
N GLY A 442 21.80 14.68 9.00
CA GLY A 442 21.11 14.39 7.75
C GLY A 442 20.94 12.89 7.60
N MET A 443 19.72 12.35 7.61
CA MET A 443 19.52 10.97 7.18
C MET A 443 19.50 10.91 5.65
N LYS A 444 20.06 9.84 5.05
CA LYS A 444 20.16 9.67 3.59
C LYS A 444 18.85 9.86 2.82
N ASN A 445 17.71 9.85 3.50
CA ASN A 445 16.36 9.98 2.92
C ASN A 445 15.77 11.41 3.00
N GLN A 446 16.56 12.44 3.34
CA GLN A 446 16.14 13.86 3.37
C GLN A 446 16.09 14.54 1.98
N ALA A 447 16.08 13.78 0.88
CA ALA A 447 16.09 14.34 -0.49
C ALA A 447 14.74 14.93 -0.91
#